data_AF-A0A2V8DDE7-F1
#
_entry.id   AF-A0A2V8DDE7-F1
#
_cell.length_a   1.000
_cell.length_b   1.000
_cell.length_c   1.000
_cell.angle_alpha   90.00
_cell.angle_beta   90.00
_cell.angle_gamma   90.00
#
_symmetry.space_group_name_H-M   'P 1'
#
loop_
_entity.id
_entity.type
_entity.pdbx_description
1 polymer ?
#
loop_
_entity_poly.entity_id
_entity_poly.type
_entity_poly.pdbx_seq_one_letter_code
_entity_poly.pdbx_strand_id
1 'polypeptide(L)'
;MTNTPSRREFLQVVAGAAAAAPTFLRAQAGGAPQNVAPNDRIRFAVLGMGIRAQQDVRSALRAPGVELSAAADVYDGRLTLAKELWGNQVSSTRDYREVLARSDVDAVIIATPDHWHTQMAVDATATSRTGRSAGLPRR
;
A
#
# COMPACT_ATOMS: atom_id res chain seq x y z
N MET A 1 -10.44 -26.72 49.26
CA MET A 1 -11.39 -25.60 49.12
C MET A 1 -10.84 -24.69 48.03
N THR A 2 -11.47 -24.64 46.86
CA THR A 2 -11.00 -23.89 45.69
C THR A 2 -11.35 -22.41 45.85
N ASN A 3 -10.35 -21.55 46.03
CA ASN A 3 -10.55 -20.11 46.17
C ASN A 3 -10.49 -19.47 44.77
N THR A 4 -11.65 -19.30 44.15
CA THR A 4 -11.75 -18.60 42.86
C THR A 4 -11.82 -17.10 43.13
N PRO A 5 -10.82 -16.30 42.69
CA PRO A 5 -10.84 -14.87 42.94
C PRO A 5 -12.07 -14.23 42.30
N SER A 6 -12.69 -13.32 43.03
CA SER A 6 -13.89 -12.62 42.56
C SER A 6 -13.56 -11.66 41.42
N ARG A 7 -14.53 -11.39 40.53
CA ARG A 7 -14.36 -10.42 39.42
C ARG A 7 -13.87 -9.05 39.89
N ARG A 8 -14.19 -8.66 41.13
CA ARG A 8 -13.79 -7.40 41.74
C ARG A 8 -12.31 -7.39 42.12
N GLU A 9 -11.79 -8.48 42.68
CA GLU A 9 -10.36 -8.63 42.98
C GLU A 9 -9.52 -8.62 41.70
N PHE A 10 -10.01 -9.28 40.64
CA PHE A 10 -9.34 -9.23 39.33
C PHE A 10 -9.25 -7.81 38.77
N LEU A 11 -10.33 -7.03 38.85
CA LEU A 11 -10.33 -5.63 38.40
C LEU A 11 -9.41 -4.74 39.25
N GLN A 12 -9.28 -5.01 40.56
CA GLN A 12 -8.36 -4.28 41.44
C GLN A 12 -6.89 -4.60 41.11
N VAL A 13 -6.58 -5.84 40.76
CA VAL A 13 -5.22 -6.24 40.31
C VAL A 13 -4.87 -5.56 38.97
N VAL A 14 -5.81 -5.46 38.03
CA VAL A 14 -5.60 -4.77 36.75
C VAL A 14 -5.44 -3.25 36.95
N ALA A 15 -6.21 -2.64 37.86
CA ALA A 15 -6.09 -1.21 38.17
C ALA A 15 -4.76 -0.84 38.85
N GLY A 16 -4.20 -1.74 39.68
CA GLY A 16 -2.91 -1.54 40.34
C GLY A 16 -1.69 -1.68 39.41
N ALA A 17 -1.81 -2.41 38.30
CA ALA A 17 -0.72 -2.59 37.33
C ALA A 17 -0.53 -1.40 36.38
N ALA A 18 -1.47 -0.43 36.35
CA ALA A 18 -1.40 0.73 35.47
C ALA A 18 -0.39 1.81 35.95
N ALA A 19 0.03 1.78 37.21
CA ALA A 19 0.94 2.79 37.77
C ALA A 19 2.43 2.55 37.49
N ALA A 20 2.79 1.40 36.89
CA ALA A 20 4.17 1.06 36.54
C ALA A 20 4.27 0.32 35.20
N ALA A 21 3.45 0.68 34.22
CA ALA A 21 3.68 0.26 32.85
C ALA A 21 4.89 1.04 32.29
N PRO A 22 6.02 0.37 32.00
CA PRO A 22 7.17 1.05 31.46
C PRO A 22 6.86 1.53 30.04
N THR A 23 7.60 2.56 29.63
CA THR A 23 7.61 3.36 28.41
C THR A 23 7.74 2.58 27.08
N PHE A 24 7.31 1.32 27.02
CA PHE A 24 7.46 0.41 25.87
C PHE A 24 6.31 0.46 24.86
N LEU A 25 5.27 1.26 25.08
CA LEU A 25 4.20 1.46 24.10
C LEU A 25 4.31 2.80 23.36
N ARG A 26 5.53 3.16 22.91
CA ARG A 26 5.75 4.26 21.94
C ARG A 26 6.58 3.83 20.75
N ALA A 27 6.27 2.68 20.17
CA ALA A 27 6.94 2.20 18.97
C ALA A 27 5.94 1.75 17.89
N GLN A 28 4.84 2.48 17.66
CA GLN A 28 3.95 2.24 16.50
C GLN A 28 3.42 3.54 15.87
N ALA A 29 4.15 4.66 16.02
CA ALA A 29 3.87 5.87 15.25
C ALA A 29 5.06 6.08 14.32
N GLY A 30 4.78 6.09 13.01
CA GLY A 30 5.75 6.29 11.95
C GLY A 30 6.68 7.46 12.22
N GLY A 31 7.89 7.37 11.67
CA GLY A 31 8.89 8.44 11.73
C GLY A 31 8.30 9.79 11.36
N ALA A 32 8.96 10.86 11.82
CA ALA A 32 8.58 12.24 11.49
C ALA A 32 8.25 12.37 10.00
N PRO A 33 7.22 13.16 9.62
CA PRO A 33 6.85 13.35 8.22
C PRO A 33 8.09 13.81 7.46
N GLN A 34 8.60 12.93 6.60
CA GLN A 34 9.74 13.24 5.76
C GLN A 34 9.23 14.19 4.67
N ASN A 35 9.85 15.35 4.56
CA ASN A 35 9.55 16.29 3.50
C ASN A 35 10.11 15.73 2.18
N VAL A 36 9.28 14.99 1.45
CA VAL A 36 9.63 14.46 0.13
C VAL A 36 9.29 15.51 -0.92
N ALA A 37 10.31 15.95 -1.66
CA ALA A 37 10.14 16.91 -2.75
C ALA A 37 9.17 16.35 -3.80
N PRO A 38 8.37 17.20 -4.49
CA PRO A 38 7.40 16.73 -5.47
C PRO A 38 7.99 15.82 -6.56
N ASN A 39 9.23 16.08 -7.02
CA ASN A 39 9.91 15.27 -8.02
C ASN A 39 10.43 13.92 -7.50
N ASP A 40 10.51 13.75 -6.18
CA ASP A 40 10.97 12.52 -5.53
C ASP A 40 9.79 11.60 -5.15
N ARG A 41 8.55 12.01 -5.47
CA ARG A 41 7.35 11.20 -5.25
C ARG A 41 7.21 10.13 -6.31
N ILE A 42 6.80 8.94 -5.89
CA ILE A 42 6.53 7.80 -6.76
C ILE A 42 5.04 7.48 -6.71
N ARG A 43 4.35 7.69 -7.82
CA ARG A 43 2.98 7.26 -8.07
C ARG A 43 3.00 5.86 -8.67
N PHE A 44 2.62 4.87 -7.87
CA PHE A 44 2.53 3.51 -8.34
C PHE A 44 1.09 3.11 -8.61
N ALA A 45 0.91 2.11 -9.47
CA ALA A 45 -0.37 1.46 -9.72
C ALA A 45 -0.28 -0.05 -9.48
N VAL A 46 -1.44 -0.71 -9.38
CA VAL A 46 -1.53 -2.15 -9.15
C VAL A 46 -2.32 -2.81 -10.28
N LEU A 47 -1.76 -3.87 -10.85
CA LEU A 47 -2.40 -4.74 -11.82
C LEU A 47 -2.77 -6.06 -11.11
N GLY A 48 -4.06 -6.30 -10.91
CA GLY A 48 -4.60 -7.37 -10.07
C GLY A 48 -4.75 -6.93 -8.61
N MET A 49 -5.94 -6.46 -8.23
CA MET A 49 -6.23 -5.90 -6.91
C MET A 49 -6.78 -6.96 -5.93
N GLY A 50 -6.12 -8.12 -5.91
CA GLY A 50 -6.45 -9.25 -5.03
C GLY A 50 -5.95 -9.11 -3.60
N ILE A 51 -6.04 -10.19 -2.81
CA ILE A 51 -5.65 -10.19 -1.38
C ILE A 51 -4.17 -9.78 -1.21
N ARG A 52 -3.29 -10.28 -2.09
CA ARG A 52 -1.85 -10.02 -1.97
C ARG A 52 -1.51 -8.57 -2.30
N ALA A 53 -2.13 -8.02 -3.35
CA ALA A 53 -2.07 -6.60 -3.65
C ALA A 53 -2.46 -5.69 -2.47
N GLN A 54 -3.49 -6.04 -1.68
CA GLN A 54 -3.84 -5.23 -0.49
C GLN A 54 -2.70 -5.14 0.53
N GLN A 55 -1.91 -6.21 0.66
CA GLN A 55 -0.76 -6.26 1.56
C GLN A 55 0.44 -5.51 0.98
N ASP A 56 0.62 -5.60 -0.34
CA ASP A 56 1.67 -4.89 -1.06
C ASP A 56 1.43 -3.37 -1.02
N VAL A 57 0.20 -2.91 -1.28
CA VAL A 57 -0.20 -1.50 -1.15
C VAL A 57 0.05 -0.99 0.27
N ARG A 58 -0.38 -1.74 1.29
CA ARG A 58 -0.17 -1.35 2.70
C ARG A 58 1.31 -1.22 3.04
N SER A 59 2.16 -2.08 2.47
CA SER A 59 3.60 -2.04 2.67
C SER A 59 4.24 -0.87 1.92
N ALA A 60 3.86 -0.67 0.65
CA ALA A 60 4.36 0.40 -0.21
C ALA A 60 4.06 1.80 0.37
N LEU A 61 2.85 2.02 0.87
CA LEU A 61 2.44 3.30 1.45
C LEU A 61 3.14 3.65 2.78
N ARG A 62 3.96 2.75 3.35
CA ARG A 62 4.83 3.07 4.49
C ARG A 62 6.06 3.87 4.06
N ALA A 63 6.45 3.78 2.80
CA ALA A 63 7.56 4.54 2.25
C ALA A 63 7.13 6.01 2.06
N PRO A 64 7.90 6.98 2.55
CA PRO A 64 7.60 8.39 2.32
C PRO A 64 7.55 8.72 0.82
N GLY A 65 6.59 9.56 0.42
CA GLY A 65 6.46 10.02 -0.96
C GLY A 65 5.91 8.99 -1.95
N VAL A 66 5.45 7.82 -1.48
CA VAL A 66 4.82 6.82 -2.32
C VAL A 66 3.29 6.97 -2.27
N GLU A 67 2.67 7.01 -3.45
CA GLU A 67 1.22 7.24 -3.59
C GLU A 67 0.61 6.20 -4.55
N LEU A 68 -0.52 5.60 -4.16
CA LEU A 68 -1.30 4.73 -5.05
C LEU A 68 -2.18 5.60 -5.96
N SER A 69 -1.95 5.55 -7.27
CA SER A 69 -2.67 6.39 -8.24
C SER A 69 -3.75 5.65 -9.03
N ALA A 70 -3.57 4.34 -9.25
CA ALA A 70 -4.48 3.53 -10.05
C ALA A 70 -4.50 2.05 -9.66
N ALA A 71 -5.61 1.38 -9.97
CA ALA A 71 -5.80 -0.05 -9.81
C ALA A 71 -6.51 -0.64 -11.03
N ALA A 72 -6.06 -1.81 -11.48
CA ALA A 72 -6.75 -2.60 -12.49
C ALA A 72 -7.09 -3.99 -11.97
N ASP A 73 -8.32 -4.46 -12.20
CA ASP A 73 -8.76 -5.83 -11.90
C ASP A 73 -10.00 -6.17 -12.74
N VAL A 74 -10.09 -7.44 -13.17
CA VAL A 74 -11.22 -7.93 -13.97
C VAL A 74 -12.49 -8.17 -13.14
N TYR A 75 -12.43 -8.05 -11.81
CA TYR A 75 -13.57 -8.18 -10.92
C TYR A 75 -13.91 -6.85 -10.24
N ASP A 76 -15.11 -6.32 -10.52
CA ASP A 76 -15.52 -4.98 -10.08
C ASP A 76 -15.56 -4.86 -8.55
N GLY A 77 -15.87 -5.95 -7.84
CA GLY A 77 -15.86 -5.94 -6.38
C GLY A 77 -14.49 -5.59 -5.78
N ARG A 78 -13.39 -5.95 -6.46
CA ARG A 78 -12.03 -5.55 -6.03
C ARG A 78 -11.72 -4.10 -6.35
N LEU A 79 -12.29 -3.56 -7.43
CA LEU A 79 -12.15 -2.15 -7.79
C LEU A 79 -12.91 -1.26 -6.80
N THR A 80 -14.12 -1.65 -6.43
CA THR A 80 -14.90 -0.99 -5.37
C THR A 80 -14.15 -1.03 -4.05
N LEU A 81 -13.67 -2.21 -3.63
CA LEU A 81 -12.90 -2.35 -2.39
C LEU A 81 -11.62 -1.50 -2.40
N ALA A 82 -10.95 -1.36 -3.55
CA ALA A 82 -9.77 -0.51 -3.66
C ALA A 82 -10.07 0.95 -3.32
N LYS A 83 -11.20 1.48 -3.82
CA LYS A 83 -11.65 2.84 -3.50
C LYS A 83 -12.07 2.98 -2.05
N GLU A 84 -12.74 1.99 -1.48
CA GLU A 84 -13.13 1.97 -0.08
C GLU A 84 -11.92 1.99 0.87
N LEU A 85 -10.88 1.21 0.56
CA LEU A 85 -9.70 1.08 1.42
C LEU A 85 -8.67 2.20 1.22
N TRP A 86 -8.50 2.67 -0.01
CA TRP A 86 -7.39 3.55 -0.39
C TRP A 86 -7.83 4.93 -0.88
N GLY A 87 -9.14 5.15 -1.02
CA GLY A 87 -9.75 6.43 -1.34
C GLY A 87 -10.23 6.55 -2.79
N ASN A 88 -11.23 7.42 -2.99
CA ASN A 88 -11.89 7.63 -4.29
C ASN A 88 -11.00 8.24 -5.37
N GLN A 89 -9.85 8.82 -4.98
CA GLN A 89 -8.85 9.33 -5.91
C GLN A 89 -8.11 8.20 -6.66
N VAL A 90 -8.17 6.96 -6.18
CA VAL A 90 -7.60 5.81 -6.90
C VAL A 90 -8.46 5.53 -8.13
N SER A 91 -7.92 5.83 -9.30
CA SER A 91 -8.56 5.49 -10.56
C SER A 91 -8.64 3.96 -10.69
N SER A 92 -9.76 3.46 -11.19
CA SER A 92 -10.03 2.03 -11.26
C SER A 92 -10.50 1.65 -12.65
N THR A 93 -9.94 0.61 -13.23
CA THR A 93 -10.32 0.09 -14.55
C THR A 93 -10.30 -1.43 -14.58
N ARG A 94 -10.99 -2.02 -15.55
CA ARG A 94 -10.95 -3.46 -15.82
C ARG A 94 -9.81 -3.86 -16.75
N ASP A 95 -9.28 -2.91 -17.53
CA ASP A 95 -8.17 -3.16 -18.46
C ASP A 95 -6.88 -2.54 -17.92
N TYR A 96 -5.90 -3.38 -17.59
CA TYR A 96 -4.61 -2.92 -17.09
C TYR A 96 -3.85 -2.07 -18.13
N ARG A 97 -4.13 -2.21 -19.42
CA ARG A 97 -3.47 -1.43 -20.46
C ARG A 97 -3.82 0.06 -20.37
N GLU A 98 -5.02 0.39 -19.90
CA GLU A 98 -5.39 1.77 -19.61
C GLU A 98 -4.55 2.36 -18.48
N VAL A 99 -4.15 1.55 -17.49
CA VAL A 99 -3.20 1.95 -16.45
C VAL A 99 -1.80 2.16 -17.05
N LEU A 100 -1.34 1.25 -17.90
CA LEU A 100 -0.02 1.36 -18.54
C LEU A 100 0.06 2.58 -19.48
N ALA A 101 -1.04 2.98 -20.11
CA ALA A 101 -1.10 4.15 -20.98
C ALA A 101 -0.99 5.50 -20.24
N ARG A 102 -1.03 5.49 -18.90
CA ARG A 102 -0.97 6.72 -18.09
C ARG A 102 0.46 7.23 -17.92
N SER A 103 0.67 8.50 -18.25
CA SER A 103 1.97 9.17 -18.10
C SER A 103 2.32 9.55 -16.65
N ASP A 104 1.32 9.56 -15.75
CA ASP A 104 1.47 9.90 -14.34
C ASP A 104 1.76 8.69 -13.44
N VAL A 105 1.83 7.48 -13.99
CA VAL A 105 2.21 6.24 -13.28
C VAL A 105 3.71 6.00 -13.46
N ASP A 106 4.45 5.98 -12.36
CA ASP A 106 5.90 5.77 -12.32
C ASP A 106 6.30 4.29 -12.27
N ALA A 107 5.47 3.47 -11.61
CA ALA A 107 5.74 2.06 -11.37
C ALA A 107 4.44 1.25 -11.28
N VAL A 108 4.53 -0.06 -11.53
CA VAL A 108 3.41 -0.99 -11.35
C VAL A 108 3.79 -2.17 -10.46
N ILE A 109 2.86 -2.60 -9.62
CA ILE A 109 2.91 -3.90 -8.93
C ILE A 109 2.00 -4.86 -9.69
N ILE A 110 2.56 -5.98 -10.16
CA ILE A 110 1.80 -7.03 -10.85
C ILE A 110 1.49 -8.11 -9.82
N ALA A 111 0.21 -8.24 -9.47
CA ALA A 111 -0.32 -9.17 -8.46
C ALA A 111 -1.50 -9.99 -9.04
N THR A 112 -1.36 -10.39 -10.30
CA THR A 112 -2.28 -11.26 -11.03
C THR A 112 -1.92 -12.74 -10.82
N PRO A 113 -2.66 -13.71 -11.38
CA PRO A 113 -2.20 -15.11 -11.41
C PRO A 113 -0.90 -15.26 -12.23
N ASP A 114 -0.05 -16.21 -11.84
CA ASP A 114 1.33 -16.37 -12.35
C ASP A 114 1.46 -16.32 -13.88
N HIS A 115 0.50 -16.89 -14.62
CA HIS A 115 0.53 -16.95 -16.09
C HIS A 115 0.37 -15.56 -16.76
N TRP A 116 -0.08 -14.55 -16.04
CA TRP A 116 -0.19 -13.17 -16.55
C TRP A 116 1.05 -12.31 -16.27
N HIS A 117 1.93 -12.73 -15.34
CA HIS A 117 3.07 -11.92 -14.91
C HIS A 117 3.99 -11.55 -16.07
N THR A 118 4.38 -12.53 -16.87
CA THR A 118 5.33 -12.32 -17.98
C THR A 118 4.79 -11.30 -18.98
N GLN A 119 3.55 -11.48 -19.43
CA GLN A 119 2.95 -10.57 -20.41
C GLN A 119 2.82 -9.15 -19.84
N MET A 120 2.29 -8.99 -18.63
CA MET A 120 2.12 -7.68 -18.02
C MET A 120 3.45 -6.97 -17.74
N ALA A 121 4.51 -7.71 -17.38
CA ALA A 121 5.85 -7.15 -17.19
C ALA A 121 6.47 -6.68 -18.52
N VAL A 122 6.28 -7.46 -19.60
CA VAL A 122 6.70 -7.07 -20.95
C VAL A 122 5.95 -5.81 -21.38
N ASP A 123 4.63 -5.76 -21.22
CA ASP A 123 3.82 -4.61 -21.62
C ASP A 123 4.18 -3.34 -20.83
N ALA A 124 4.42 -3.47 -19.52
CA ALA A 124 4.86 -2.35 -18.68
C ALA A 124 6.21 -1.79 -19.13
N THR A 125 7.15 -2.67 -19.48
CA THR A 125 8.49 -2.29 -19.93
C THR A 125 8.50 -1.76 -21.37
N ALA A 126 7.60 -2.25 -22.23
CA ALA A 126 7.45 -1.75 -23.59
C ALA A 126 6.88 -0.32 -23.59
N THR A 127 5.93 -0.04 -22.70
CA THR A 127 5.26 1.26 -22.60
C THR A 127 6.16 2.34 -21.98
N SER A 128 7.10 1.96 -21.11
CA SER A 128 8.01 2.90 -20.43
C SER A 128 9.02 3.61 -21.37
N ARG A 129 9.11 3.19 -22.64
CA ARG A 129 10.11 3.72 -23.61
C ARG A 129 9.74 5.06 -24.25
N THR A 130 8.55 5.61 -24.03
CA THR A 130 8.05 6.74 -24.86
C THR A 130 8.06 8.11 -24.18
N GLY A 131 8.43 8.27 -22.89
CA GLY A 131 8.17 9.55 -22.21
C GLY A 131 9.13 10.04 -21.14
N ARG A 132 10.16 9.28 -20.74
CA ARG A 132 11.11 9.76 -19.73
C ARG A 132 12.53 9.56 -20.22
N SER A 133 13.04 10.56 -20.94
CA SER A 133 14.46 10.89 -20.84
C SER A 133 14.71 11.26 -19.38
N ALA A 134 15.03 10.26 -18.56
CA ALA A 134 15.71 10.49 -17.31
C ALA A 134 16.87 11.45 -17.63
N GLY A 135 16.95 12.55 -16.89
CA GLY A 135 18.05 13.51 -16.95
C GLY A 135 19.36 12.88 -16.46
N LEU A 136 19.77 11.79 -17.09
CA LEU A 136 21.08 11.20 -16.93
C LEU A 136 22.06 12.18 -17.59
N PRO A 137 23.06 12.70 -16.86
CA PRO A 137 24.06 13.57 -17.46
C PRO A 137 24.73 12.81 -18.60
N ARG A 138 24.62 13.36 -19.81
CA ARG A 138 25.37 12.87 -20.96
C ARG A 138 26.86 13.03 -20.62
N ARG A 139 27.55 11.90 -20.52
CA ARG A 139 29.01 11.86 -20.66
C ARG A 139 29.37 11.86 -22.13
#